data_AF-A0AAV0GLR0-F1
#
_entry.id   AF-A0AAV0GLR0-F1
#
_cell.length_a   1.000
_cell.length_b   1.000
_cell.length_c   1.000
_cell.angle_alpha   90.00
_cell.angle_beta   90.00
_cell.angle_gamma   90.00
#
_symmetry.space_group_name_H-M   'P 1'
#
loop_
_entity.id
_entity.type
_entity.pdbx_description
1 polymer ?
#
loop_
_entity_poly.entity_id
_entity_poly.type
_entity_poly.pdbx_seq_one_letter_code
_entity_poly.pdbx_strand_id
1 'polypeptide(L)'
;MQRLQGDQERKKEKLGRSLTDALKLVLLIGLVVIAFGPSYSYSLIRLLYGRKWSDGEATKVLQCYCLYVIVLAMNGTSEAFLQAVATKEKLKRSNGSLLVFSLIYVIANVLLIRSAGAIGLILANSLNMILRIVYSAVFIKEYFKESSSFAFRACMPGGYEFVLLSGVATFIVERMYLNRDSFSATFTIHFSFGLFCFLVSAFVIYQKERPFITKIIRFREHAD
;
A
#
# COMPACT_ATOMS: atom_id res chain seq x y z
N MET A 1 17.79 -36.56 -12.81
CA MET A 1 17.86 -35.67 -11.63
C MET A 1 18.18 -34.22 -11.99
N GLN A 2 19.21 -33.90 -12.79
CA GLN A 2 19.55 -32.51 -13.16
C GLN A 2 18.42 -31.71 -13.86
N ARG A 3 17.65 -32.34 -14.77
CA ARG A 3 16.49 -31.66 -15.42
C ARG A 3 15.40 -31.25 -14.42
N LEU A 4 15.10 -32.10 -13.44
CA LEU A 4 14.10 -31.83 -12.40
C LEU A 4 14.52 -30.68 -11.48
N GLN A 5 15.81 -30.61 -11.12
CA GLN A 5 16.35 -29.49 -10.33
C GLN A 5 16.29 -28.17 -11.11
N GLY A 6 16.66 -28.19 -12.41
CA GLY A 6 16.58 -27.01 -13.27
C GLY A 6 15.15 -26.50 -13.48
N ASP A 7 14.15 -27.38 -13.52
CA ASP A 7 12.74 -27.00 -13.64
C ASP A 7 12.17 -26.39 -12.36
N GLN A 8 12.60 -26.88 -11.18
CA GLN A 8 12.18 -26.32 -9.89
C GLN A 8 12.77 -24.93 -9.66
N GLU A 9 14.05 -24.70 -10.01
CA GLU A 9 14.67 -23.37 -9.91
C GLU A 9 13.99 -22.37 -10.83
N ARG A 10 13.74 -22.74 -12.10
CA ARG A 10 12.97 -21.88 -13.03
C ARG A 10 11.58 -21.55 -12.51
N LYS A 11 10.89 -22.50 -11.85
CA LYS A 11 9.59 -22.25 -11.25
C LYS A 11 9.69 -21.25 -10.09
N LYS A 12 10.66 -21.40 -9.20
CA LYS A 12 10.90 -20.44 -8.10
C LYS A 12 11.23 -19.04 -8.62
N GLU A 13 12.07 -18.92 -9.64
CA GLU A 13 12.38 -17.62 -10.25
C GLU A 13 11.15 -16.93 -10.86
N LYS A 14 10.25 -17.71 -11.49
CA LYS A 14 9.00 -17.16 -12.02
C LYS A 14 8.09 -16.67 -10.89
N LEU A 15 7.94 -17.46 -9.84
CA LEU A 15 7.15 -17.09 -8.66
C LEU A 15 7.70 -15.84 -7.96
N GLY A 16 9.02 -15.76 -7.78
CA GLY A 16 9.69 -14.59 -7.20
C GLY A 16 9.44 -13.33 -8.01
N ARG A 17 9.61 -13.41 -9.34
CA ARG A 17 9.32 -12.29 -10.26
C ARG A 17 7.87 -11.84 -10.20
N SER A 18 6.91 -12.76 -10.28
CA SER A 18 5.48 -12.41 -10.20
C SER A 18 5.11 -11.75 -8.87
N LEU A 19 5.67 -12.24 -7.76
CA LEU A 19 5.46 -11.63 -6.44
C LEU A 19 6.05 -10.22 -6.36
N THR A 20 7.28 -10.03 -6.85
CA THR A 20 7.93 -8.71 -6.91
C THR A 20 7.11 -7.74 -7.74
N ASP A 21 6.63 -8.16 -8.91
CA ASP A 21 5.82 -7.32 -9.79
C ASP A 21 4.51 -6.91 -9.12
N ALA A 22 3.80 -7.86 -8.50
CA ALA A 22 2.54 -7.58 -7.80
C ALA A 22 2.72 -6.62 -6.62
N LEU A 23 3.72 -6.87 -5.76
CA LEU A 23 4.03 -5.99 -4.64
C LEU A 23 4.46 -4.59 -5.10
N LYS A 24 5.29 -4.51 -6.15
CA LYS A 24 5.71 -3.23 -6.72
C LYS A 24 4.52 -2.44 -7.27
N LEU A 25 3.59 -3.10 -7.95
CA LEU A 25 2.38 -2.46 -8.47
C LEU A 25 1.52 -1.88 -7.33
N VAL A 26 1.28 -2.68 -6.30
CA VAL A 26 0.51 -2.24 -5.12
C VAL A 26 1.20 -1.08 -4.41
N LEU A 27 2.53 -1.12 -4.27
CA LEU A 27 3.30 -0.03 -3.67
C LEU A 27 3.27 1.24 -4.53
N LEU A 28 3.32 1.13 -5.85
CA LEU A 28 3.22 2.29 -6.76
C LEU A 28 1.89 3.02 -6.60
N ILE A 29 0.78 2.27 -6.68
CA ILE A 29 -0.56 2.81 -6.47
C ILE A 29 -0.65 3.37 -5.05
N GLY A 30 -0.11 2.63 -4.07
CA GLY A 30 -0.20 3.01 -2.68
C GLY A 30 0.57 4.25 -2.29
N LEU A 31 1.75 4.46 -2.87
CA LEU A 31 2.52 5.69 -2.66
C LEU A 31 1.75 6.92 -3.12
N VAL A 32 1.04 6.84 -4.25
CA VAL A 32 0.20 7.94 -4.74
C VAL A 32 -0.94 8.22 -3.76
N VAL A 33 -1.65 7.18 -3.31
CA VAL A 33 -2.77 7.31 -2.37
C VAL A 33 -2.31 7.89 -1.03
N ILE A 34 -1.16 7.46 -0.51
CA ILE A 34 -0.61 7.96 0.77
C ILE A 34 -0.10 9.40 0.62
N ALA A 35 0.52 9.74 -0.51
CA ALA A 35 1.09 11.06 -0.72
C ALA A 35 0.02 12.14 -0.93
N PHE A 36 -1.02 11.84 -1.71
CA PHE A 36 -2.01 12.85 -2.10
C PHE A 36 -3.36 12.66 -1.43
N GLY A 37 -3.76 11.42 -1.12
CA GLY A 37 -5.06 11.09 -0.55
C GLY A 37 -5.40 11.90 0.69
N PRO A 38 -4.55 11.91 1.74
CA PRO A 38 -4.85 12.65 2.96
C PRO A 38 -5.08 14.15 2.73
N SER A 39 -4.29 14.76 1.85
CA SER A 39 -4.36 16.20 1.54
C SER A 39 -5.63 16.59 0.78
N TYR A 40 -6.20 15.64 0.03
CA TYR A 40 -7.42 15.86 -0.75
C TYR A 40 -8.69 15.32 -0.09
N SER A 41 -8.58 14.58 1.02
CA SER A 41 -9.73 14.03 1.75
C SER A 41 -10.76 15.09 2.13
N TYR A 42 -10.33 16.24 2.66
CA TYR A 42 -11.25 17.32 3.02
C TYR A 42 -11.97 17.85 1.79
N SER A 43 -11.21 18.20 0.75
CA SER A 43 -11.72 18.75 -0.50
C SER A 43 -12.70 17.80 -1.18
N LEU A 44 -12.40 16.50 -1.21
CA LEU A 44 -13.27 15.48 -1.78
C LEU A 44 -14.60 15.37 -1.02
N ILE A 45 -14.56 15.26 0.31
CA ILE A 45 -15.78 15.20 1.13
C ILE A 45 -16.57 16.50 1.00
N ARG A 46 -15.89 17.65 0.93
CA ARG A 46 -16.51 18.96 0.75
C ARG A 46 -17.28 19.05 -0.56
N LEU A 47 -16.73 18.53 -1.65
CA LEU A 47 -17.36 18.53 -2.97
C LEU A 47 -18.53 17.53 -3.06
N LEU A 48 -18.38 16.33 -2.48
CA LEU A 48 -19.37 15.26 -2.61
C LEU A 48 -20.53 15.36 -1.61
N TYR A 49 -20.23 15.75 -0.37
CA TYR A 49 -21.18 15.69 0.75
C TYR A 49 -21.39 17.04 1.44
N GLY A 50 -20.65 18.08 1.04
CA GLY A 50 -20.80 19.44 1.57
C GLY A 50 -20.16 19.68 2.95
N ARG A 51 -20.34 20.91 3.44
CA ARG A 51 -19.70 21.44 4.67
C ARG A 51 -19.97 20.60 5.92
N LYS A 52 -21.19 20.08 6.05
CA LYS A 52 -21.64 19.31 7.22
C LYS A 52 -20.76 18.09 7.50
N TRP A 53 -20.32 17.40 6.45
CA TRP A 53 -19.50 16.20 6.57
C TRP A 53 -18.00 16.50 6.53
N SER A 54 -17.58 17.47 5.70
CA SER A 54 -16.16 17.83 5.58
C SER A 54 -15.58 18.39 6.88
N ASP A 55 -16.38 19.15 7.62
CA ASP A 55 -15.95 19.81 8.86
C ASP A 55 -16.06 18.87 10.08
N GLY A 56 -16.71 17.71 9.91
CA GLY A 56 -16.84 16.66 10.90
C GLY A 56 -15.71 15.62 10.84
N GLU A 57 -15.97 14.44 11.42
CA GLU A 57 -14.97 13.37 11.53
C GLU A 57 -14.66 12.64 10.21
N ALA A 58 -15.55 12.74 9.21
CA ALA A 58 -15.44 12.01 7.95
C ALA A 58 -14.12 12.27 7.22
N THR A 59 -13.63 13.51 7.24
CA THR A 59 -12.33 13.88 6.67
C THR A 59 -11.19 13.10 7.32
N LYS A 60 -11.13 13.06 8.66
CA LYS A 60 -10.07 12.37 9.39
C LYS A 60 -10.13 10.86 9.19
N VAL A 61 -11.34 10.31 9.16
CA VAL A 61 -11.58 8.88 8.86
C VAL A 61 -11.06 8.54 7.47
N LEU A 62 -11.37 9.34 6.46
CA LEU A 62 -10.89 9.12 5.09
C LEU A 62 -9.36 9.27 4.98
N GLN A 63 -8.76 10.25 5.65
CA GLN A 63 -7.30 10.39 5.74
C GLN A 63 -6.64 9.13 6.31
N CYS A 64 -7.18 8.57 7.40
CA CYS A 64 -6.70 7.32 7.98
C CYS A 64 -6.92 6.13 7.02
N TYR A 65 -8.06 6.12 6.33
CA TYR A 65 -8.39 5.09 5.36
C TYR A 65 -7.41 5.04 4.18
N CYS A 66 -6.90 6.19 3.72
CA CYS A 66 -5.85 6.24 2.69
C CYS A 66 -4.59 5.43 3.08
N LEU A 67 -4.20 5.44 4.35
CA LEU A 67 -3.09 4.62 4.84
C LEU A 67 -3.48 3.14 4.91
N TYR A 68 -4.69 2.87 5.41
CA TYR A 68 -5.20 1.52 5.60
C TYR A 68 -5.31 0.73 4.30
N VAL A 69 -5.78 1.34 3.21
CA VAL A 69 -5.94 0.66 1.91
C VAL A 69 -4.61 0.06 1.41
N ILE A 70 -3.48 0.67 1.73
CA ILE A 70 -2.17 0.19 1.26
C ILE A 70 -1.72 -1.01 2.08
N VAL A 71 -1.93 -0.94 3.40
CA VAL A 71 -1.74 -2.10 4.27
C VAL A 71 -2.63 -3.25 3.83
N LEU A 72 -3.90 -2.98 3.50
CA LEU A 72 -4.85 -3.98 3.03
C LEU A 72 -4.38 -4.65 1.72
N ALA A 73 -3.93 -3.86 0.75
CA ALA A 73 -3.47 -4.38 -0.54
C ALA A 73 -2.16 -5.20 -0.42
N MET A 74 -1.21 -4.74 0.42
CA MET A 74 0.01 -5.50 0.71
C MET A 74 -0.29 -6.82 1.42
N ASN A 75 -1.25 -6.81 2.36
CA ASN A 75 -1.72 -8.01 3.05
C ASN A 75 -2.30 -9.02 2.06
N GLY A 76 -3.25 -8.60 1.23
CA GLY A 76 -3.88 -9.47 0.24
C GLY A 76 -2.88 -10.11 -0.73
N THR A 77 -1.91 -9.32 -1.21
CA THR A 77 -0.86 -9.83 -2.14
C THR A 77 0.05 -10.84 -1.46
N SER A 78 0.50 -10.57 -0.23
CA SER A 78 1.44 -11.42 0.49
C SER A 78 0.80 -12.74 0.94
N GLU A 79 -0.44 -12.67 1.45
CA GLU A 79 -1.19 -13.86 1.86
C GLU A 79 -1.57 -14.74 0.67
N ALA A 80 -1.99 -14.14 -0.46
CA ALA A 80 -2.30 -14.90 -1.67
C ALA A 80 -1.10 -15.71 -2.16
N PHE A 81 0.10 -15.11 -2.14
CA PHE A 81 1.33 -15.84 -2.46
C PHE A 81 1.60 -16.97 -1.48
N LEU A 82 1.54 -16.69 -0.17
CA LEU A 82 1.75 -17.71 0.87
C LEU A 82 0.81 -18.90 0.66
N GLN A 83 -0.48 -18.65 0.45
CA GLN A 83 -1.47 -19.71 0.22
C GLN A 83 -1.22 -20.48 -1.08
N ALA A 84 -0.70 -19.83 -2.12
CA ALA A 84 -0.40 -20.48 -3.39
C ALA A 84 0.82 -21.43 -3.32
N VAL A 85 1.79 -21.17 -2.42
CA VAL A 85 3.05 -21.94 -2.37
C VAL A 85 3.23 -22.81 -1.13
N ALA A 86 2.45 -22.59 -0.07
CA ALA A 86 2.66 -23.26 1.21
C ALA A 86 2.12 -24.70 1.23
N THR A 87 3.00 -25.66 1.54
CA THR A 87 2.62 -27.04 1.90
C THR A 87 2.02 -27.07 3.32
N LYS A 88 0.99 -27.90 3.55
CA LYS A 88 0.20 -27.97 4.80
C LYS A 88 1.04 -28.08 6.09
N GLU A 89 2.25 -28.64 6.03
CA GLU A 89 3.13 -28.85 7.18
C GLU A 89 3.94 -27.61 7.61
N LYS A 90 4.38 -26.76 6.67
CA LYS A 90 5.11 -25.51 7.00
C LYS A 90 4.17 -24.43 7.55
N LEU A 91 2.91 -24.44 7.13
CA LEU A 91 1.83 -23.61 7.69
C LEU A 91 1.64 -23.86 9.20
N LYS A 92 1.64 -25.14 9.64
CA LYS A 92 1.39 -25.51 11.04
C LYS A 92 2.48 -25.08 12.02
N ARG A 93 3.75 -25.16 11.63
CA ARG A 93 4.89 -24.83 12.53
C ARG A 93 5.06 -23.32 12.76
N SER A 94 4.63 -22.49 11.82
CA SER A 94 4.64 -21.02 11.95
C SER A 94 3.37 -20.47 12.62
N ASN A 95 2.27 -21.24 12.62
CA ASN A 95 0.98 -20.87 13.24
C ASN A 95 1.06 -20.64 14.77
N GLY A 96 2.07 -21.23 15.44
CA GLY A 96 2.28 -21.05 16.88
C GLY A 96 2.60 -19.60 17.28
N SER A 97 3.33 -18.85 16.45
CA SER A 97 3.58 -17.42 16.69
C SER A 97 2.34 -16.55 16.42
N LEU A 98 1.42 -17.01 15.56
CA LEU A 98 0.19 -16.28 15.20
C LEU A 98 -0.78 -16.17 16.39
N LEU A 99 -0.79 -17.14 17.30
CA LEU A 99 -1.64 -17.14 18.50
C LEU A 99 -1.23 -16.06 19.51
N VAL A 100 0.08 -15.87 19.71
CA VAL A 100 0.60 -14.83 20.63
C VAL A 100 0.29 -13.43 20.08
N PHE A 101 0.47 -13.23 18.77
CA PHE A 101 0.08 -11.98 18.11
C PHE A 101 -1.43 -11.75 18.12
N SER A 102 -2.24 -12.81 18.02
CA SER A 102 -3.71 -12.71 18.09
C SER A 102 -4.20 -12.25 19.47
N LEU A 103 -3.55 -12.67 20.55
CA LEU A 103 -3.92 -12.25 21.91
C LEU A 103 -3.61 -10.75 22.13
N ILE A 104 -2.42 -10.30 21.73
CA ILE A 104 -2.02 -8.88 21.75
C ILE A 104 -2.95 -8.05 20.86
N TYR A 105 -3.32 -8.58 19.70
CA TYR A 105 -4.25 -7.96 18.77
C TYR A 105 -5.65 -7.76 19.36
N VAL A 106 -6.24 -8.78 19.99
CA VAL A 106 -7.59 -8.66 20.58
C VAL A 106 -7.63 -7.56 21.63
N ILE A 107 -6.61 -7.48 22.49
CA ILE A 107 -6.51 -6.45 23.52
C ILE A 107 -6.34 -5.06 22.89
N ALA A 108 -5.41 -4.91 21.94
CA ALA A 108 -5.21 -3.64 21.24
C ALA A 108 -6.47 -3.20 20.49
N ASN A 109 -7.18 -4.12 19.84
CA ASN A 109 -8.38 -3.83 19.07
C ASN A 109 -9.50 -3.26 19.97
N VAL A 110 -9.75 -3.89 21.11
CA VAL A 110 -10.73 -3.40 22.10
C VAL A 110 -10.34 -2.02 22.64
N LEU A 111 -9.07 -1.79 22.95
CA LEU A 111 -8.59 -0.51 23.48
C LEU A 111 -8.66 0.62 22.44
N LEU A 112 -8.27 0.36 21.19
CA LEU A 112 -8.29 1.36 20.12
C LEU A 112 -9.73 1.74 19.71
N ILE A 113 -10.63 0.76 19.58
CA ILE A 113 -12.04 1.05 19.24
C ILE A 113 -12.68 1.91 20.33
N ARG A 114 -12.47 1.59 21.62
CA ARG A 114 -13.06 2.36 22.72
C ARG A 114 -12.49 3.77 22.86
N SER A 115 -11.25 4.00 22.43
CA SER A 115 -10.59 5.31 22.59
C SER A 115 -10.77 6.25 21.40
N ALA A 116 -10.89 5.73 20.17
CA ALA A 116 -10.84 6.55 18.95
C ALA A 116 -11.99 6.29 17.96
N GLY A 117 -13.04 5.55 18.36
CA GLY A 117 -14.24 5.33 17.55
C GLY A 117 -13.93 4.72 16.17
N ALA A 118 -14.43 5.37 15.11
CA ALA A 118 -14.23 4.90 13.73
C ALA A 118 -12.75 4.88 13.30
N ILE A 119 -11.95 5.85 13.73
CA ILE A 119 -10.50 5.85 13.47
C ILE A 119 -9.84 4.69 14.21
N GLY A 120 -10.26 4.44 15.45
CA GLY A 120 -9.82 3.30 16.25
C GLY A 120 -10.05 1.96 15.56
N LEU A 121 -11.21 1.78 14.92
CA LEU A 121 -11.52 0.58 14.13
C LEU A 121 -10.58 0.41 12.93
N ILE A 122 -10.29 1.48 12.18
CA ILE A 122 -9.37 1.45 11.03
C ILE A 122 -7.95 1.09 11.50
N LEU A 123 -7.48 1.72 12.58
CA LEU A 123 -6.15 1.46 13.13
C LEU A 123 -6.02 0.03 13.65
N ALA A 124 -7.04 -0.46 14.36
CA ALA A 124 -7.06 -1.82 14.85
C ALA A 124 -7.01 -2.85 13.69
N ASN A 125 -7.80 -2.64 12.64
CA ASN A 125 -7.73 -3.47 11.43
C ASN A 125 -6.37 -3.38 10.73
N SER A 126 -5.77 -2.17 10.68
CA SER A 126 -4.44 -1.98 10.12
C SER A 126 -3.40 -2.80 10.87
N LEU A 127 -3.44 -2.81 12.20
CA LEU A 127 -2.53 -3.62 13.04
C LEU A 127 -2.66 -5.12 12.73
N ASN A 128 -3.89 -5.64 12.60
CA ASN A 128 -4.11 -7.04 12.21
C ASN A 128 -3.41 -7.37 10.88
N MET A 129 -3.61 -6.51 9.89
CA MET A 129 -3.07 -6.70 8.55
C MET A 129 -1.55 -6.59 8.53
N ILE A 130 -0.96 -5.69 9.32
CA ILE A 130 0.51 -5.59 9.49
C ILE A 130 1.07 -6.89 10.06
N LEU A 131 0.48 -7.45 11.11
CA LEU A 131 0.95 -8.72 11.70
C LEU A 131 0.94 -9.85 10.68
N ARG A 132 -0.13 -9.91 9.87
CA ARG A 132 -0.27 -10.89 8.78
C ARG A 132 0.73 -10.66 7.64
N ILE A 133 1.03 -9.41 7.30
CA ILE A 133 2.09 -9.07 6.34
C ILE A 133 3.44 -9.54 6.87
N VAL A 134 3.77 -9.25 8.14
CA VAL A 134 5.04 -9.66 8.77
C VAL A 134 5.17 -11.19 8.74
N TYR A 135 4.10 -11.90 9.13
CA TYR A 135 4.06 -13.36 9.04
C TYR A 135 4.33 -13.86 7.61
N SER A 136 3.61 -13.32 6.64
CA SER A 136 3.76 -13.69 5.23
C SER A 136 5.15 -13.37 4.71
N ALA A 137 5.71 -12.22 5.11
CA ALA A 137 7.04 -11.78 4.71
C ALA A 137 8.15 -12.67 5.27
N VAL A 138 8.04 -13.11 6.52
CA VAL A 138 8.97 -14.09 7.13
C VAL A 138 8.92 -15.41 6.36
N PHE A 139 7.72 -15.89 6.03
CA PHE A 139 7.55 -17.11 5.24
C PHE A 139 8.16 -16.96 3.82
N ILE A 140 7.88 -15.86 3.13
CA ILE A 140 8.43 -15.55 1.79
C ILE A 140 9.96 -15.53 1.84
N LYS A 141 10.54 -14.87 2.84
CA LYS A 141 11.99 -14.80 3.01
C LYS A 141 12.61 -16.18 3.19
N GLU A 142 11.99 -17.04 3.99
CA GLU A 142 12.46 -18.42 4.19
C GLU A 142 12.26 -19.27 2.91
N TYR A 143 11.16 -19.07 2.19
CA TYR A 143 10.88 -19.78 0.93
C TYR A 143 11.93 -19.52 -0.15
N PHE A 144 12.42 -18.27 -0.24
CA PHE A 144 13.46 -17.87 -1.19
C PHE A 144 14.88 -17.86 -0.61
N LYS A 145 15.12 -18.34 0.63
CA LYS A 145 16.43 -18.24 1.28
C LYS A 145 17.58 -18.87 0.49
N GLU A 146 17.30 -19.96 -0.23
CA GLU A 146 18.28 -20.70 -1.04
C GLU A 146 18.32 -20.24 -2.51
N SER A 147 17.51 -19.25 -2.91
CA SER A 147 17.41 -18.77 -4.28
C SER A 147 17.45 -17.24 -4.30
N SER A 148 18.33 -16.63 -5.09
CA SER A 148 18.39 -15.16 -5.26
C SER A 148 17.20 -14.56 -6.03
N SER A 149 16.11 -15.33 -6.18
CA SER A 149 14.91 -15.00 -6.97
C SER A 149 14.05 -13.86 -6.41
N PHE A 150 14.19 -13.48 -5.13
CA PHE A 150 13.33 -12.46 -4.51
C PHE A 150 14.08 -11.59 -3.50
N ALA A 151 13.80 -10.29 -3.53
CA ALA A 151 14.23 -9.32 -2.52
C ALA A 151 13.15 -8.27 -2.28
N PHE A 152 12.83 -7.98 -1.02
CA PHE A 152 11.86 -6.94 -0.66
C PHE A 152 12.25 -5.56 -1.19
N ARG A 153 13.55 -5.25 -1.24
CA ARG A 153 14.05 -3.99 -1.81
C ARG A 153 13.72 -3.84 -3.30
N ALA A 154 13.65 -4.94 -4.05
CA ALA A 154 13.30 -4.92 -5.47
C ALA A 154 11.81 -4.59 -5.70
N CYS A 155 10.97 -4.77 -4.68
CA CYS A 155 9.56 -4.39 -4.74
C CYS A 155 9.37 -2.88 -4.60
N MET A 156 10.34 -2.17 -4.02
CA MET A 156 10.20 -0.77 -3.70
C MET A 156 10.36 0.09 -4.96
N PRO A 157 9.37 0.94 -5.32
CA PRO A 157 9.40 1.65 -6.58
C PRO A 157 10.48 2.73 -6.64
N GLY A 158 11.19 2.82 -7.77
CA GLY A 158 12.12 3.89 -8.06
C GLY A 158 11.41 5.25 -8.07
N GLY A 159 11.96 6.22 -7.32
CA GLY A 159 11.41 7.58 -7.27
C GLY A 159 10.35 7.82 -6.20
N TYR A 160 10.11 6.84 -5.31
CA TYR A 160 9.21 7.00 -4.17
C TYR A 160 9.49 8.27 -3.33
N GLU A 161 10.76 8.66 -3.19
CA GLU A 161 11.18 9.86 -2.46
C GLU A 161 10.51 11.12 -3.03
N PHE A 162 10.49 11.27 -4.36
CA PHE A 162 9.88 12.42 -5.03
C PHE A 162 8.36 12.46 -4.84
N VAL A 163 7.72 11.28 -4.84
CA VAL A 163 6.28 11.16 -4.60
C VAL A 163 5.95 11.57 -3.17
N LEU A 164 6.71 11.08 -2.19
CA LEU A 164 6.51 11.42 -0.79
C LEU A 164 6.80 12.90 -0.53
N LEU A 165 7.88 13.46 -1.09
CA LEU A 165 8.18 14.89 -0.99
C LEU A 165 7.07 15.76 -1.61
N SER A 166 6.57 15.37 -2.77
CA SER A 166 5.43 16.03 -3.43
C SER A 166 4.15 15.95 -2.61
N GLY A 167 3.90 14.81 -1.97
CA GLY A 167 2.79 14.61 -1.04
C GLY A 167 2.90 15.51 0.20
N VAL A 168 4.07 15.55 0.83
CA VAL A 168 4.36 16.43 1.98
C VAL A 168 4.19 17.90 1.58
N ALA A 169 4.72 18.32 0.43
CA ALA A 169 4.54 19.68 -0.06
C ALA A 169 3.05 20.01 -0.27
N THR A 170 2.30 19.09 -0.87
CA THR A 170 0.84 19.24 -1.08
C THR A 170 0.10 19.34 0.25
N PHE A 171 0.47 18.53 1.25
CA PHE A 171 -0.11 18.58 2.59
C PHE A 171 0.18 19.91 3.31
N ILE A 172 1.40 20.45 3.17
CA ILE A 172 1.75 21.77 3.73
C ILE A 172 0.91 22.86 3.05
N VAL A 173 0.77 22.83 1.72
CA VAL A 173 -0.05 23.81 0.98
C VAL A 173 -1.52 23.72 1.38
N GLU A 174 -2.07 22.51 1.57
CA GLU A 174 -3.43 22.33 2.11
C GLU A 174 -3.58 23.08 3.44
N ARG A 175 -2.65 22.86 4.39
CA ARG A 175 -2.72 23.44 5.72
C ARG A 175 -2.53 24.95 5.76
N MET A 176 -1.74 25.51 4.85
CA MET A 176 -1.45 26.94 4.81
C MET A 176 -2.49 27.73 4.02
N TYR A 177 -2.97 27.21 2.89
CA TYR A 177 -3.76 27.98 1.92
C TYR A 177 -5.24 27.58 1.86
N LEU A 178 -5.62 26.37 2.29
CA LEU A 178 -7.00 25.92 2.17
C LEU A 178 -7.88 26.60 3.24
N ASN A 179 -8.40 27.77 2.88
CA ASN A 179 -9.38 28.47 3.69
C ASN A 179 -10.78 27.88 3.47
N ARG A 180 -11.44 27.50 4.57
CA ARG A 180 -12.77 26.86 4.55
C ARG A 180 -13.90 27.81 4.16
N ASP A 181 -13.70 29.12 4.31
CA ASP A 181 -14.73 30.13 4.02
C ASP A 181 -14.66 30.63 2.58
N SER A 182 -13.46 30.76 2.01
CA SER A 182 -13.24 31.04 0.59
C SER A 182 -12.87 29.78 -0.22
N PHE A 183 -13.52 28.66 0.10
CA PHE A 183 -13.15 27.32 -0.37
C PHE A 183 -12.94 27.22 -1.89
N SER A 184 -13.83 27.75 -2.73
CA SER A 184 -13.72 27.56 -4.19
C SER A 184 -12.43 28.17 -4.79
N ALA A 185 -12.03 29.34 -4.31
CA ALA A 185 -10.83 30.02 -4.81
C ALA A 185 -9.55 29.32 -4.29
N THR A 186 -9.50 29.02 -2.99
CA THR A 186 -8.35 28.35 -2.37
C THR A 186 -8.19 26.90 -2.81
N PHE A 187 -9.31 26.19 -3.03
CA PHE A 187 -9.34 24.85 -3.61
C PHE A 187 -8.73 24.84 -5.01
N THR A 188 -9.02 25.82 -5.85
CA THR A 188 -8.47 25.89 -7.22
C THR A 188 -6.95 26.00 -7.20
N ILE A 189 -6.40 26.82 -6.29
CA ILE A 189 -4.94 26.97 -6.11
C ILE A 189 -4.34 25.66 -5.60
N HIS A 190 -4.92 25.08 -4.56
CA HIS A 190 -4.44 23.83 -3.96
C HIS A 190 -4.48 22.67 -4.98
N PHE A 191 -5.59 22.52 -5.71
CA PHE A 191 -5.76 21.52 -6.75
C PHE A 191 -4.75 21.69 -7.88
N SER A 192 -4.54 22.93 -8.36
CA SER A 192 -3.56 23.21 -9.42
C SER A 192 -2.14 22.86 -8.99
N PHE A 193 -1.76 23.22 -7.75
CA PHE A 193 -0.45 22.90 -7.19
C PHE A 193 -0.25 21.39 -7.04
N GLY A 194 -1.21 20.68 -6.44
CA GLY A 194 -1.03 19.25 -6.26
C GLY A 194 -1.20 18.45 -7.56
N LEU A 195 -1.96 18.94 -8.55
CA LEU A 195 -1.96 18.38 -9.91
C LEU A 195 -0.59 18.50 -10.56
N PHE A 196 0.06 19.66 -10.46
CA PHE A 196 1.43 19.84 -10.93
C PHE A 196 2.41 18.88 -10.23
N CYS A 197 2.36 18.80 -8.91
CA CYS A 197 3.18 17.86 -8.12
C CYS A 197 2.92 16.39 -8.50
N PHE A 198 1.66 16.02 -8.75
CA PHE A 198 1.28 14.69 -9.19
C PHE A 198 1.85 14.38 -10.58
N LEU A 199 1.74 15.29 -11.55
CA LEU A 199 2.27 15.10 -12.90
C LEU A 199 3.80 14.98 -12.89
N VAL A 200 4.50 15.81 -12.12
CA VAL A 200 5.96 15.71 -11.94
C VAL A 200 6.33 14.35 -11.32
N SER A 201 5.62 13.94 -10.27
CA SER A 201 5.85 12.64 -9.61
C SER A 201 5.60 11.47 -10.58
N ALA A 202 4.51 11.52 -11.35
CA ALA A 202 4.16 10.51 -12.35
C ALA A 202 5.21 10.42 -13.45
N PHE A 203 5.75 11.56 -13.90
CA PHE A 203 6.84 11.61 -14.88
C PHE A 203 8.13 10.98 -14.33
N VAL A 204 8.51 11.28 -13.09
CA VAL A 204 9.68 10.69 -12.42
C VAL A 204 9.52 9.18 -12.26
N ILE A 205 8.35 8.72 -11.82
CA ILE A 205 8.03 7.28 -11.74
C ILE A 205 8.14 6.66 -13.13
N TYR A 206 7.55 7.27 -14.15
CA TYR A 206 7.56 6.73 -15.51
C TYR A 206 8.99 6.55 -16.03
N GLN A 207 9.87 7.52 -15.78
CA GLN A 207 11.28 7.39 -16.16
C GLN A 207 12.00 6.28 -15.39
N LYS A 208 11.83 6.22 -14.07
CA LYS A 208 12.55 5.24 -13.22
C LYS A 208 12.02 3.81 -13.35
N GLU A 209 10.73 3.64 -13.62
CA GLU A 209 10.04 2.35 -13.72
C GLU A 209 9.63 2.01 -15.16
N ARG A 210 10.21 2.66 -16.16
CA ARG A 210 9.92 2.42 -17.59
C ARG A 210 9.93 0.92 -17.97
N PRO A 211 10.92 0.10 -17.53
CA PRO A 211 10.93 -1.32 -17.87
C PRO A 211 9.74 -2.08 -17.29
N PHE A 212 9.36 -1.74 -16.05
CA PHE A 212 8.24 -2.36 -15.34
C PHE A 212 6.89 -1.97 -15.97
N ILE A 213 6.69 -0.68 -16.28
CA ILE A 213 5.46 -0.18 -16.90
C ILE A 213 5.28 -0.78 -18.31
N THR A 214 6.36 -0.82 -19.11
CA THR A 214 6.33 -1.41 -20.46
C THR A 214 5.95 -2.90 -20.39
N LYS A 215 6.45 -3.62 -19.38
CA LYS A 215 6.09 -5.02 -19.15
C LYS A 215 4.60 -5.17 -18.87
N ILE A 216 4.00 -4.34 -18.01
CA ILE A 216 2.56 -4.37 -17.71
C ILE A 216 1.73 -4.11 -18.97
N ILE A 217 2.10 -3.11 -19.78
CA ILE A 217 1.39 -2.77 -21.02
C ILE A 217 1.39 -3.97 -21.98
N ARG A 218 2.55 -4.61 -22.18
CA ARG A 218 2.65 -5.82 -23.04
C ARG A 218 1.84 -7.00 -22.51
N PHE A 219 1.74 -7.19 -21.19
CA PHE A 219 0.90 -8.23 -20.62
C PHE A 219 -0.58 -8.03 -20.97
N ARG A 220 -1.05 -6.77 -21.02
CA ARG A 220 -2.41 -6.45 -21.41
C ARG A 220 -2.67 -6.74 -22.89
N GLU A 221 -1.74 -6.37 -23.77
CA GLU A 221 -1.85 -6.61 -25.23
C GLU A 221 -1.90 -8.10 -25.61
N HIS A 222 -1.47 -9.01 -24.74
CA HIS A 222 -1.57 -10.46 -24.95
C HIS A 222 -2.80 -11.11 -24.29
N ALA A 223 -3.53 -10.38 -23.46
CA ALA A 223 -4.72 -10.86 -22.78
C ALA A 223 -6.02 -10.48 -23.51
N ASP A 224 -5.95 -9.47 -24.39
CA ASP A 224 -7.01 -9.05 -25.33
C ASP A 224 -6.86 -9.79 -26.68
#